data_AF-V5GRV8-F1
#
_entry.id   AF-V5GRV8-F1
#
_cell.length_a   1.000
_cell.length_b   1.000
_cell.length_c   1.000
_cell.angle_alpha   90.00
_cell.angle_beta   90.00
_cell.angle_gamma   90.00
#
_symmetry.space_group_name_H-M   'P 1'
#
loop_
_entity.id
_entity.type
_entity.pdbx_description
1 polymer ?
#
loop_
_entity_poly.entity_id
_entity_poly.type
_entity_poly.pdbx_seq_one_letter_code
_entity_poly.pdbx_strand_id
1 'polypeptide(L)'
;SCLQDPNALEDHLSSYLPVILPWAMGQHFNARVYAQTALHLASRWSEQFGLGSVLEKYRPLFSCLRRGVQMGNWSRNVEKLLADFYFKDFKACSHFTLQTIFWDLPRLTGLTDRELVPVAVFDGVLSGAVGKVVVPLRNGDDSLSASQPSYWLEAGDKEAGVSVNCEDDYQRKITPWKQMLAGCDLPRDNDLGPAKKTACRD
;
A
#
# COMPACT_ATOMS: atom_id res chain seq x y z
N SER A 1 -6.03 -1.15 -24.42
CA SER A 1 -6.18 -1.15 -22.95
C SER A 1 -7.66 -1.36 -22.65
N CYS A 2 -8.04 -2.20 -21.70
CA CYS A 2 -9.40 -2.73 -21.50
C CYS A 2 -10.53 -1.69 -21.30
N LEU A 3 -10.20 -0.42 -21.10
CA LEU A 3 -11.14 0.68 -20.85
C LEU A 3 -10.91 1.86 -21.81
N GLN A 4 -10.74 1.58 -23.11
CA GLN A 4 -10.63 2.63 -24.13
C GLN A 4 -11.99 3.05 -24.71
N ASP A 5 -13.04 2.24 -24.52
CA ASP A 5 -14.41 2.59 -24.90
C ASP A 5 -15.05 3.43 -23.78
N PRO A 6 -15.42 4.70 -24.05
CA PRO A 6 -16.05 5.57 -23.06
C PRO A 6 -17.34 5.00 -22.47
N ASN A 7 -18.16 4.31 -23.28
CA ASN A 7 -19.43 3.75 -22.81
C ASN A 7 -19.19 2.61 -21.79
N ALA A 8 -18.32 1.66 -22.14
CA ALA A 8 -17.94 0.59 -21.22
C ALA A 8 -17.28 1.12 -19.94
N LEU A 9 -16.47 2.18 -20.04
CA LEU A 9 -15.89 2.84 -18.87
C LEU A 9 -16.95 3.50 -17.99
N GLU A 10 -17.95 4.15 -18.59
CA GLU A 10 -19.06 4.79 -17.87
C GLU A 10 -19.91 3.78 -17.09
N ASP A 11 -20.23 2.65 -17.71
CA ASP A 11 -20.94 1.55 -17.08
C ASP A 11 -20.12 0.95 -15.92
N HIS A 12 -18.81 0.76 -16.15
CA HIS A 12 -17.91 0.25 -15.13
C HIS A 12 -17.83 1.20 -13.92
N LEU A 13 -17.62 2.50 -14.15
CA LEU A 13 -17.59 3.48 -13.05
C LEU A 13 -18.94 3.57 -12.33
N SER A 14 -20.06 3.48 -13.05
CA SER A 14 -21.40 3.51 -12.45
C SER A 14 -21.65 2.36 -11.48
N SER A 15 -21.09 1.18 -11.75
CA SER A 15 -21.15 0.01 -10.86
C SER A 15 -20.08 0.03 -9.76
N TYR A 16 -18.90 0.57 -10.04
CA TYR A 16 -17.76 0.60 -9.12
C TYR A 16 -17.87 1.67 -8.03
N LEU A 17 -18.31 2.89 -8.39
CA LEU A 17 -18.34 4.03 -7.47
C LEU A 17 -19.17 3.79 -6.20
N PRO A 18 -20.35 3.14 -6.24
CA PRO A 18 -21.08 2.78 -5.03
C PRO A 18 -20.31 1.83 -4.09
N VAL A 19 -19.46 0.96 -4.64
CA VAL A 19 -18.70 -0.05 -3.88
C VAL A 19 -17.49 0.57 -3.20
N ILE A 20 -16.77 1.48 -3.87
CA ILE A 20 -15.54 2.08 -3.33
C ILE A 20 -15.81 3.23 -2.36
N LEU A 21 -16.94 3.95 -2.52
CA LEU A 21 -17.23 5.15 -1.74
C LEU A 21 -17.22 4.94 -0.21
N PRO A 22 -17.78 3.85 0.36
CA PRO A 22 -17.70 3.58 1.79
C PRO A 22 -16.25 3.47 2.30
N TRP A 23 -15.35 2.92 1.49
CA TRP A 23 -13.94 2.75 1.87
C TRP A 23 -13.21 4.09 1.95
N ALA A 24 -13.62 5.09 1.16
CA ALA A 24 -13.08 6.44 1.23
C ALA A 24 -13.39 7.18 2.55
N MET A 25 -14.25 6.60 3.39
CA MET A 25 -14.59 7.06 4.74
C MET A 25 -14.30 6.00 5.82
N GLY A 26 -13.58 4.93 5.48
CA GLY A 26 -13.29 3.83 6.39
C GLY A 26 -12.31 4.21 7.51
N GLN A 27 -12.33 3.45 8.61
CA GLN A 27 -11.43 3.66 9.76
C GLN A 27 -9.96 3.37 9.42
N HIS A 28 -9.72 2.36 8.58
CA HIS A 28 -8.37 1.96 8.19
C HIS A 28 -7.74 3.01 7.27
N PHE A 29 -6.65 3.63 7.73
CA PHE A 29 -6.01 4.75 7.03
C PHE A 29 -5.61 4.39 5.59
N ASN A 30 -4.84 3.31 5.38
CA ASN A 30 -4.37 2.95 4.03
C ASN A 30 -5.52 2.67 3.07
N ALA A 31 -6.44 1.77 3.44
CA ALA A 31 -7.65 1.50 2.64
C ALA A 31 -8.41 2.79 2.27
N ARG A 32 -8.53 3.72 3.22
CA ARG A 32 -9.17 5.02 2.98
C ARG A 32 -8.43 5.86 1.94
N VAL A 33 -7.11 5.99 2.04
CA VAL A 33 -6.32 6.78 1.09
C VAL A 33 -6.33 6.14 -0.30
N TYR A 34 -6.24 4.81 -0.41
CA TYR A 34 -6.36 4.11 -1.69
C TYR A 34 -7.72 4.34 -2.35
N ALA A 35 -8.81 4.22 -1.58
CA ALA A 35 -10.16 4.48 -2.09
C ALA A 35 -10.33 5.94 -2.54
N GLN A 36 -9.79 6.91 -1.78
CA GLN A 36 -9.81 8.32 -2.17
C GLN A 36 -9.00 8.59 -3.45
N THR A 37 -7.87 7.91 -3.62
CA THR A 37 -7.04 7.99 -4.85
C THR A 37 -7.78 7.40 -6.05
N ALA A 38 -8.45 6.26 -5.88
CA ALA A 38 -9.28 5.66 -6.92
C ALA A 38 -10.46 6.57 -7.32
N LEU A 39 -11.12 7.21 -6.34
CA LEU A 39 -12.18 8.20 -6.61
C LEU A 39 -11.64 9.43 -7.35
N HIS A 40 -10.43 9.89 -7.02
CA HIS A 40 -9.77 10.97 -7.73
C HIS A 40 -9.50 10.60 -9.20
N LEU A 41 -9.02 9.39 -9.47
CA LEU A 41 -8.84 8.88 -10.83
C LEU A 41 -10.18 8.77 -11.58
N ALA A 42 -11.22 8.24 -10.94
CA ALA A 42 -12.55 8.17 -11.54
C ALA A 42 -13.08 9.56 -11.93
N SER A 43 -12.87 10.58 -11.08
CA SER A 43 -13.22 11.96 -11.41
C SER A 43 -12.46 12.45 -12.65
N ARG A 44 -11.15 12.20 -12.72
CA ARG A 44 -10.31 12.62 -13.87
C ARG A 44 -10.71 11.93 -15.16
N TRP A 45 -10.94 10.62 -15.13
CA TRP A 45 -11.41 9.86 -16.29
C TRP A 45 -12.79 10.31 -16.73
N SER A 46 -13.69 10.58 -15.78
CA SER A 46 -15.04 11.07 -16.10
C SER A 46 -15.00 12.37 -16.89
N GLU A 47 -14.12 13.30 -16.52
CA GLU A 47 -13.90 14.54 -17.27
C GLU A 47 -13.19 14.30 -18.61
N GLN A 48 -12.10 13.53 -18.61
CA GLN A 48 -11.28 13.28 -19.79
C GLN A 48 -12.06 12.59 -20.92
N PHE A 49 -12.95 11.65 -20.58
CA PHE A 49 -13.73 10.87 -21.53
C PHE A 49 -15.16 11.38 -21.71
N GLY A 50 -15.56 12.44 -21.01
CA GLY A 50 -16.89 13.05 -21.14
C GLY A 50 -18.04 12.15 -20.68
N LEU A 51 -17.87 11.46 -19.54
CA LEU A 51 -18.82 10.47 -19.01
C LEU A 51 -20.01 11.16 -18.33
N GLY A 52 -20.98 11.62 -19.13
CA GLY A 52 -22.03 12.54 -18.71
C GLY A 52 -22.91 12.04 -17.56
N SER A 53 -23.33 10.78 -17.57
CA SER A 53 -24.18 10.20 -16.52
C SER A 53 -23.44 10.09 -15.18
N VAL A 54 -22.16 9.70 -15.22
CA VAL A 54 -21.31 9.63 -14.02
C VAL A 54 -21.02 11.02 -13.48
N LEU A 55 -20.67 11.97 -14.37
CA LEU A 55 -20.42 13.37 -13.99
C LEU A 55 -21.63 14.01 -13.32
N GLU A 56 -22.82 13.85 -13.88
CA GLU A 56 -24.07 14.38 -13.30
C GLU A 56 -24.37 13.75 -11.93
N LYS A 57 -24.31 12.42 -11.85
CA LYS A 57 -24.65 11.69 -10.61
C LYS A 57 -23.67 11.95 -9.47
N TYR A 58 -22.37 12.05 -9.78
CA TYR A 58 -21.31 12.18 -8.77
C TYR A 58 -20.70 13.59 -8.69
N ARG A 59 -21.30 14.59 -9.35
CA ARG A 59 -20.83 15.99 -9.36
C ARG A 59 -20.48 16.54 -7.98
N PRO A 60 -21.32 16.38 -6.92
CA PRO A 60 -21.00 16.92 -5.60
C PRO A 60 -19.77 16.25 -4.99
N LEU A 61 -19.64 14.92 -5.15
CA LEU A 61 -18.52 14.13 -4.68
C LEU A 61 -17.21 14.58 -5.35
N PHE A 62 -17.19 14.66 -6.68
CA PHE A 62 -16.01 15.09 -7.44
C PHE A 62 -15.61 16.53 -7.13
N SER A 63 -16.59 17.40 -6.87
CA SER A 63 -16.34 18.78 -6.41
C SER A 63 -15.68 18.80 -5.03
N CYS A 64 -16.15 17.97 -4.10
CA CYS A 64 -15.55 17.83 -2.78
C CYS A 64 -14.12 17.26 -2.84
N LEU A 65 -13.89 16.24 -3.66
CA LEU A 65 -12.55 15.68 -3.85
C LEU A 65 -11.58 16.74 -4.36
N ARG A 66 -11.97 17.52 -5.37
CA ARG A 66 -11.10 18.58 -5.94
C ARG A 66 -10.75 19.68 -4.93
N ARG A 67 -11.70 20.06 -4.08
CA ARG A 67 -11.43 21.00 -2.97
C ARG A 67 -10.58 20.34 -1.87
N GLY A 68 -10.77 19.06 -1.60
CA GLY A 68 -9.94 18.26 -0.69
C GLY A 68 -8.49 18.11 -1.16
N VAL A 69 -8.25 18.03 -2.49
CA VAL A 69 -6.91 18.12 -3.10
C VAL A 69 -6.18 19.39 -2.69
N GLN A 70 -6.90 20.47 -2.38
CA GLN A 70 -6.29 21.74 -2.02
C GLN A 70 -6.05 21.85 -0.50
N MET A 71 -6.37 20.82 0.30
CA MET A 71 -6.20 20.81 1.75
C MET A 71 -5.14 19.79 2.21
N GLY A 72 -3.91 20.30 2.43
CA GLY A 72 -2.90 19.70 3.29
C GLY A 72 -2.47 18.26 2.96
N ASN A 73 -2.53 17.37 3.96
CA ASN A 73 -1.97 16.01 3.88
C ASN A 73 -2.64 15.09 2.85
N TRP A 74 -3.89 15.38 2.45
CA TRP A 74 -4.60 14.57 1.47
C TRP A 74 -3.91 14.64 0.10
N SER A 75 -3.47 15.84 -0.33
CA SER A 75 -2.86 16.03 -1.65
C SER A 75 -1.56 15.25 -1.77
N ARG A 76 -0.72 15.33 -0.74
CA ARG A 76 0.55 14.61 -0.65
C ARG A 76 0.35 13.10 -0.72
N ASN A 77 -0.66 12.56 -0.03
CA ASN A 77 -0.92 11.13 -0.02
C ASN A 77 -1.44 10.61 -1.37
N VAL A 78 -2.32 11.38 -2.02
CA VAL A 78 -2.83 11.04 -3.36
C VAL A 78 -1.70 11.14 -4.39
N GLU A 79 -0.90 12.20 -4.37
CA GLU A 79 0.26 12.35 -5.27
C GLU A 79 1.27 11.22 -5.10
N LYS A 80 1.59 10.86 -3.85
CA LYS A 80 2.44 9.72 -3.52
C LYS A 80 1.88 8.43 -4.10
N LEU A 81 0.62 8.10 -3.85
CA LEU A 81 0.01 6.88 -4.40
C LEU A 81 -0.07 6.90 -5.93
N LEU A 82 -0.32 8.05 -6.56
CA LEU A 82 -0.31 8.15 -8.02
C LEU A 82 1.09 7.93 -8.62
N ALA A 83 2.14 8.20 -7.85
CA ALA A 83 3.52 7.89 -8.23
C ALA A 83 3.94 6.45 -7.91
N ASP A 84 3.16 5.73 -7.10
CA ASP A 84 3.39 4.34 -6.72
C ASP A 84 3.21 3.37 -7.87
N PHE A 85 3.96 2.27 -7.84
CA PHE A 85 3.86 1.21 -8.82
C PHE A 85 2.41 0.72 -9.00
N TYR A 86 1.61 0.68 -7.93
CA TYR A 86 0.27 0.13 -7.95
C TYR A 86 -0.69 0.94 -8.83
N PHE A 87 -0.57 2.27 -8.87
CA PHE A 87 -1.39 3.11 -9.74
C PHE A 87 -0.70 3.51 -11.04
N LYS A 88 0.63 3.56 -11.05
CA LYS A 88 1.43 4.02 -12.19
C LYS A 88 1.74 2.89 -13.18
N ASP A 89 2.21 1.75 -12.67
CA ASP A 89 2.84 0.71 -13.49
C ASP A 89 1.98 -0.57 -13.56
N PHE A 90 1.19 -0.87 -12.53
CA PHE A 90 0.34 -2.06 -12.47
C PHE A 90 -0.91 -1.93 -13.34
N LYS A 91 -1.13 -2.94 -14.19
CA LYS A 91 -2.26 -3.04 -15.11
C LYS A 91 -2.97 -4.35 -14.85
N ALA A 92 -4.06 -4.33 -14.10
CA ALA A 92 -4.75 -5.54 -13.63
C ALA A 92 -5.04 -6.56 -14.75
N CYS A 93 -5.48 -6.13 -15.93
CA CYS A 93 -5.82 -7.07 -17.01
C CYS A 93 -4.60 -7.73 -17.68
N SER A 94 -3.44 -7.06 -17.74
CA SER A 94 -2.23 -7.62 -18.37
C SER A 94 -1.26 -8.23 -17.37
N HIS A 95 -1.30 -7.78 -16.11
CA HIS A 95 -0.41 -8.23 -15.05
C HIS A 95 -1.07 -9.23 -14.10
N PHE A 96 -2.25 -9.77 -14.42
CA PHE A 96 -2.82 -10.89 -13.68
C PHE A 96 -2.10 -12.20 -14.05
N THR A 97 -0.86 -12.33 -13.57
CA THR A 97 0.04 -13.45 -13.84
C THR A 97 0.54 -14.04 -12.52
N LEU A 98 1.03 -15.29 -12.57
CA LEU A 98 1.62 -15.93 -11.38
C LEU A 98 2.85 -15.18 -10.88
N GLN A 99 3.69 -14.69 -11.80
CA GLN A 99 4.80 -13.79 -11.48
C GLN A 99 4.31 -12.58 -10.68
N THR A 100 3.26 -11.89 -11.12
CA THR A 100 2.79 -10.72 -10.37
C THR A 100 2.27 -11.08 -8.99
N ILE A 101 1.50 -12.15 -8.86
CA ILE A 101 0.85 -12.55 -7.61
C ILE A 101 1.88 -13.00 -6.56
N PHE A 102 2.87 -13.81 -6.97
CA PHE A 102 3.79 -14.47 -6.04
C PHE A 102 5.16 -13.80 -5.93
N TRP A 103 5.53 -12.98 -6.91
CA TRP A 103 6.85 -12.33 -6.95
C TRP A 103 6.74 -10.81 -6.93
N ASP A 104 6.12 -10.19 -7.94
CA ASP A 104 6.17 -8.73 -8.05
C ASP A 104 5.41 -8.02 -6.94
N LEU A 105 4.16 -8.40 -6.64
CA LEU A 105 3.38 -7.74 -5.58
C LEU A 105 4.05 -7.91 -4.21
N PRO A 106 4.40 -9.13 -3.75
CA PRO A 106 5.11 -9.30 -2.48
C PRO A 106 6.37 -8.44 -2.38
N ARG A 107 7.26 -8.50 -3.38
CA ARG A 107 8.50 -7.72 -3.42
C ARG A 107 8.23 -6.22 -3.37
N LEU A 108 7.30 -5.73 -4.18
CA LEU A 108 6.99 -4.31 -4.28
C LEU A 108 6.25 -3.78 -3.04
N THR A 109 5.58 -4.64 -2.28
CA THR A 109 4.96 -4.27 -0.99
C THR A 109 5.88 -4.43 0.23
N GLY A 110 7.17 -4.75 0.02
CA GLY A 110 8.17 -4.85 1.08
C GLY A 110 8.26 -6.21 1.77
N LEU A 111 7.76 -7.28 1.15
CA LEU A 111 8.01 -8.63 1.65
C LEU A 111 9.48 -9.00 1.47
N THR A 112 10.05 -9.70 2.46
CA THR A 112 11.49 -10.00 2.47
C THR A 112 11.84 -11.13 1.51
N ASP A 113 13.07 -11.14 0.99
CA ASP A 113 13.56 -12.17 0.06
C ASP A 113 13.42 -13.60 0.59
N ARG A 114 13.34 -13.78 1.91
CA ARG A 114 13.16 -15.09 2.56
C ARG A 114 11.74 -15.65 2.42
N GLU A 115 10.77 -14.78 2.14
CA GLU A 115 9.35 -15.11 2.04
C GLU A 115 8.87 -15.07 0.58
N LEU A 116 9.71 -14.59 -0.35
CA LEU A 116 9.42 -14.56 -1.77
C LEU A 116 9.52 -15.96 -2.38
N VAL A 117 8.58 -16.27 -3.28
CA VAL A 117 8.61 -17.49 -4.09
C VAL A 117 9.21 -17.17 -5.45
N PRO A 118 10.42 -17.67 -5.78
CA PRO A 118 11.03 -17.40 -7.08
C PRO A 118 10.18 -17.91 -8.23
N VAL A 119 10.08 -17.12 -9.31
CA VAL A 119 9.27 -17.48 -10.49
C VAL A 119 9.69 -18.83 -11.09
N ALA A 120 10.97 -19.19 -10.99
CA ALA A 120 11.52 -20.46 -11.46
C ALA A 120 10.89 -21.70 -10.82
N VAL A 121 10.33 -21.58 -9.60
CA VAL A 121 9.64 -22.68 -8.92
C VAL A 121 8.41 -23.12 -9.73
N PHE A 122 7.73 -22.19 -10.37
CA PHE A 122 6.53 -22.48 -11.14
C PHE A 122 6.82 -23.18 -12.47
N ASP A 123 8.00 -22.99 -13.06
CA ASP A 123 8.37 -23.70 -14.30
C ASP A 123 8.36 -25.22 -14.07
N GLY A 124 8.86 -25.68 -12.92
CA GLY A 124 8.87 -27.10 -12.55
C GLY A 124 7.47 -27.66 -12.22
N VAL A 125 6.66 -26.89 -11.48
CA VAL A 125 5.30 -27.31 -11.08
C VAL A 125 4.36 -27.40 -12.29
N LEU A 126 4.45 -26.46 -13.22
CA LEU A 126 3.58 -26.41 -14.41
C LEU A 126 3.98 -27.43 -15.47
N SER A 127 5.27 -27.81 -15.53
CA SER A 127 5.75 -28.87 -16.42
C SER A 127 5.20 -30.26 -16.03
N GLY A 128 4.82 -30.46 -14.76
CA GLY A 128 4.22 -31.70 -14.26
C GLY A 128 2.71 -31.67 -14.09
N ALA A 129 2.05 -30.52 -14.29
CA ALA A 129 0.63 -30.36 -14.06
C ALA A 129 -0.18 -30.95 -15.22
N VAL A 130 -1.00 -31.97 -14.93
CA VAL A 130 -1.98 -32.54 -15.87
C VAL A 130 -3.21 -31.62 -15.91
N GLY A 131 -3.06 -30.46 -16.55
CA GLY A 131 -4.15 -29.49 -16.68
C GLY A 131 -3.73 -28.19 -17.36
N LYS A 132 -4.66 -27.58 -18.11
CA LYS A 132 -4.42 -26.29 -18.76
C LYS A 132 -4.50 -25.18 -17.73
N VAL A 133 -3.35 -24.60 -17.36
CA VAL A 133 -3.33 -23.41 -16.50
C VAL A 133 -3.83 -22.21 -17.29
N VAL A 134 -4.87 -21.56 -16.78
CA VAL A 134 -5.57 -20.44 -17.44
C VAL A 134 -4.86 -19.11 -17.22
N VAL A 135 -4.06 -19.01 -16.15
CA VAL A 135 -3.34 -17.79 -15.77
C VAL A 135 -1.93 -17.81 -16.38
N PRO A 136 -1.49 -16.75 -17.08
CA PRO A 136 -0.13 -16.68 -17.59
C PRO A 136 0.91 -16.74 -16.47
N LEU A 137 2.03 -17.40 -16.75
CA LEU A 137 3.10 -17.54 -15.76
C LEU A 137 3.87 -16.22 -15.56
N ARG A 138 4.20 -15.52 -16.65
CA ARG A 138 5.04 -14.31 -16.64
C ARG A 138 4.30 -13.12 -17.23
N ASN A 139 4.71 -11.92 -16.82
CA ASN A 139 4.24 -10.68 -17.43
C ASN A 139 4.74 -10.56 -18.87
N GLY A 140 3.96 -9.87 -19.71
CA GLY A 140 4.35 -9.58 -21.09
C GLY A 140 5.28 -8.37 -21.24
N ASP A 141 5.49 -7.62 -20.16
CA ASP A 141 6.41 -6.48 -20.06
C ASP A 141 7.13 -6.50 -18.71
N ASP A 142 8.17 -5.67 -18.59
CA ASP A 142 9.03 -5.59 -17.40
C ASP A 142 8.62 -4.45 -16.44
N SER A 143 7.44 -3.84 -16.62
CA SER A 143 7.12 -2.58 -15.91
C SER A 143 7.18 -2.76 -14.40
N LEU A 144 6.57 -3.82 -13.88
CA LEU A 144 6.56 -4.14 -12.45
C LEU A 144 7.92 -4.58 -11.94
N SER A 145 8.71 -5.30 -12.74
CA SER A 145 10.04 -5.74 -12.34
C SER A 145 11.01 -4.57 -12.26
N ALA A 146 10.82 -3.53 -13.08
CA ALA A 146 11.58 -2.28 -13.02
C ALA A 146 11.07 -1.29 -11.95
N SER A 147 9.84 -1.49 -11.42
CA SER A 147 9.28 -0.63 -10.38
C SER A 147 10.03 -0.74 -9.05
N GLN A 148 10.03 0.38 -8.32
CA GLN A 148 10.54 0.46 -6.96
C GLN A 148 9.46 0.06 -5.94
N PRO A 149 9.83 -0.55 -4.80
CA PRO A 149 8.89 -0.87 -3.74
C PRO A 149 8.17 0.36 -3.17
N SER A 150 6.93 0.16 -2.70
CA SER A 150 6.12 1.17 -2.03
C SER A 150 6.71 1.55 -0.67
N TYR A 151 7.26 2.75 -0.56
CA TYR A 151 7.90 3.23 0.67
C TYR A 151 6.90 3.84 1.70
N TRP A 152 5.70 4.22 1.27
CA TRP A 152 4.68 4.88 2.13
C TRP A 152 3.92 3.95 3.08
N LEU A 153 4.14 2.63 3.01
CA LEU A 153 3.60 1.67 3.99
C LEU A 153 4.46 1.58 5.25
N GLU A 154 5.68 2.11 5.22
CA GLU A 154 6.49 2.31 6.42
C GLU A 154 5.94 3.53 7.17
N ALA A 155 5.06 3.28 8.13
CA ALA A 155 4.60 4.25 9.12
C ALA A 155 5.72 4.69 10.09
N GLY A 156 6.90 4.98 9.56
CA GLY A 156 8.12 5.18 10.32
C GLY A 156 9.23 5.86 9.52
N ASP A 157 8.89 6.67 8.52
CA ASP A 157 9.87 7.62 8.02
C ASP A 157 10.10 8.65 9.13
N LYS A 158 11.27 8.57 9.75
CA LYS A 158 11.77 9.60 10.67
C LYS A 158 11.83 10.89 9.87
N GLU A 159 10.80 11.72 9.96
CA GLU A 159 10.90 13.09 9.49
C GLU A 159 12.10 13.72 10.19
N ALA A 160 13.10 14.06 9.39
CA ALA A 160 14.28 14.76 9.84
C ALA A 160 13.85 16.07 10.50
N GLY A 161 14.07 16.17 11.81
CA GLY A 161 14.29 17.45 12.48
C GLY A 161 13.06 18.27 12.89
N VAL A 162 12.05 17.66 13.52
CA VAL A 162 11.12 18.44 14.38
C VAL A 162 11.28 17.96 15.82
N SER A 163 12.04 18.73 16.62
CA SER A 163 12.05 18.61 18.07
C SER A 163 10.71 19.10 18.61
N VAL A 164 9.77 18.18 18.83
CA VAL A 164 8.52 18.48 19.53
C VAL A 164 8.82 18.51 21.02
N ASN A 165 8.80 19.71 21.60
CA ASN A 165 8.89 19.92 23.05
C ASN A 165 7.67 19.25 23.70
N CYS A 166 7.91 18.37 24.66
CA CYS A 166 6.94 17.40 25.14
C CYS A 166 6.20 17.90 26.39
N GLU A 167 5.20 18.78 26.24
CA GLU A 167 4.36 19.22 27.37
C GLU A 167 2.87 19.41 27.02
N ASP A 168 2.31 18.60 26.12
CA ASP A 168 0.86 18.56 25.92
C ASP A 168 0.34 17.11 25.91
N ASP A 169 -0.63 16.84 26.80
CA ASP A 169 -1.33 15.57 26.98
C ASP A 169 -2.21 15.24 25.77
N TYR A 170 -1.59 14.65 24.74
CA TYR A 170 -2.34 13.96 23.69
C TYR A 170 -2.56 12.50 24.06
N GLN A 171 -3.82 12.08 24.01
CA GLN A 171 -4.23 10.69 24.20
C GLN A 171 -3.51 9.78 23.20
N ARG A 172 -2.50 9.07 23.68
CA ARG A 172 -1.68 8.17 22.85
C ARG A 172 -2.52 6.97 22.44
N LYS A 173 -2.70 6.78 21.13
CA LYS A 173 -3.25 5.54 20.56
C LYS A 173 -2.44 4.35 21.07
N ILE A 174 -3.15 3.29 21.48
CA ILE A 174 -2.54 2.03 21.91
C ILE A 174 -1.64 1.52 20.78
N THR A 175 -0.35 1.48 21.06
CA THR A 175 0.68 1.08 20.10
C THR A 175 1.02 -0.39 20.33
N PRO A 176 1.05 -1.24 19.29
CA PRO A 176 1.39 -2.67 19.46
C PRO A 176 2.76 -2.86 20.12
N TRP A 177 2.87 -3.84 21.02
CA TRP A 177 4.04 -4.08 21.88
C TRP A 177 5.39 -4.16 21.15
N LYS A 178 5.40 -4.57 19.88
CA LYS A 178 6.64 -4.67 19.08
C LYS A 178 7.38 -3.34 18.94
N GLN A 179 6.68 -2.20 19.00
CA GLN A 179 7.28 -0.87 18.92
C GLN A 179 7.81 -0.34 20.27
N MET A 180 7.46 -0.95 21.40
CA MET A 180 8.04 -0.59 22.70
C MET A 180 9.38 -1.26 22.97
N LEU A 181 9.70 -2.35 22.27
CA LEU A 181 10.92 -3.14 22.48
C LEU A 181 12.17 -2.51 21.83
N ALA A 182 12.02 -1.49 20.97
CA ALA A 182 13.13 -0.84 20.28
C ALA A 182 13.99 0.08 21.18
N GLY A 183 13.71 0.15 22.49
CA GLY A 183 14.46 0.98 23.45
C GLY A 183 15.00 0.22 24.67
N CYS A 184 14.82 -1.09 24.76
CA CYS A 184 15.42 -1.88 25.84
C CYS A 184 16.75 -2.43 25.37
N ASP A 185 17.84 -1.70 25.61
CA ASP A 185 19.17 -2.29 25.64
C ASP A 185 19.19 -3.35 26.75
N LEU A 186 19.06 -4.62 26.35
CA LEU A 186 19.29 -5.72 27.27
C LEU A 186 20.79 -5.73 27.64
N PRO A 187 21.15 -5.79 28.93
CA PRO A 187 22.55 -5.90 29.32
C PRO A 187 23.14 -7.17 28.71
N ARG A 188 24.33 -7.06 28.10
CA ARG A 188 25.11 -8.22 27.69
C ARG A 188 25.66 -8.91 28.94
N ASP A 189 25.63 -10.24 28.97
CA ASP A 189 26.01 -11.14 30.08
C ASP A 189 27.46 -11.05 30.62
N ASN A 190 28.23 -9.99 30.31
CA ASN A 190 29.63 -9.86 30.71
C ASN A 190 29.89 -9.04 31.99
N ASP A 191 28.86 -8.54 32.68
CA ASP A 191 29.03 -7.68 33.87
C ASP A 191 28.92 -8.40 35.23
N LEU A 192 29.16 -9.72 35.29
CA LEU A 192 29.27 -10.45 36.56
C LEU A 192 30.74 -10.66 36.95
N GLY A 193 31.35 -9.62 37.50
CA GLY A 193 32.60 -9.72 38.27
C GLY A 193 32.40 -10.48 39.60
N PRO A 194 33.46 -11.07 40.20
CA PRO A 194 33.30 -12.08 41.23
C PRO A 194 32.82 -11.50 42.57
N ALA A 195 31.83 -12.16 43.17
CA ALA A 195 31.26 -11.81 44.47
C ALA A 195 32.32 -11.87 45.59
N LYS A 196 32.56 -10.74 46.27
CA LYS A 196 33.31 -10.70 47.52
C LYS A 196 32.42 -11.20 48.66
N LYS A 197 32.83 -12.32 49.27
CA LYS A 197 32.33 -12.79 50.56
C LYS A 197 32.80 -11.83 51.65
N THR A 198 31.87 -11.39 52.51
CA THR A 198 32.21 -10.89 53.85
C THR A 198 31.37 -11.61 54.88
N ALA A 199 32.08 -12.11 55.88
CA ALA A 199 31.68 -13.11 56.86
C ALA A 199 30.85 -12.55 58.01
N CYS A 200 30.10 -13.45 58.64
CA CYS A 200 29.42 -13.26 59.92
C CYS A 200 30.37 -12.81 61.04
N ARG A 201 29.83 -12.09 62.03
CA ARG A 201 30.23 -12.23 63.43
C ARG A 201 29.02 -12.09 64.35
N ASP A 202 29.09 -12.91 65.39
CA ASP A 202 28.07 -13.31 66.37
C ASP A 202 27.41 -12.18 67.16
#